data_AF-A0A1Y5FF26-F1
#
_entry.id   AF-A0A1Y5FF26-F1
#
_cell.length_a   1.000
_cell.length_b   1.000
_cell.length_c   1.000
_cell.angle_alpha   90.00
_cell.angle_beta   90.00
_cell.angle_gamma   90.00
#
_symmetry.space_group_name_H-M   'P 1'
#
loop_
_entity.id
_entity.type
_entity.pdbx_description
1 polymer ?
#
loop_
_entity_poly.entity_id
_entity_poly.type
_entity_poly.pdbx_seq_one_letter_code
_entity_poly.pdbx_strand_id
1 'polypeptide(L)'
;MKILIVTQYFWPETFKINDLARELHDRGHEVTVLTGLPNYPQGSIYKGYSFLGPYKEDWDGIKVIRVPLVPRGKGIGYKLVLNYISFPITASILLPFIIRGKIDKVFTYQLSPFFASIPAVFASWFKKAAAVIWVTDIWPESLVVTNTIKNKWALSLVKKIVLWVYKNNHKIIVTSKGFIPRIKKMGISEDKMSYVPQWAESFFENMDLSSNTYSDENFPHDKFVILFAGNIGTSQDMPTVLKAAEILKEREDIAFVFLGDGTHKAWAEGEAKKRNLDSVYFLGKKPMETMPYYYSKSGALLVSLVSNDLFSVTLPTKIQSYMASGKPVLASLDGEGGRVIAENGAGLAVPASCPEKLADAVLKLSQMSKEDLKAMGAKANKAYRKEFLRKDVITKIENHFESLTY
;
A
#
# COMPACT_ATOMS: atom_id res chain seq x y z
N MET A 1 24.45 5.41 12.21
CA MET A 1 23.48 6.04 13.16
C MET A 1 22.75 4.94 13.94
N LYS A 2 22.26 5.25 15.14
CA LYS A 2 21.34 4.40 15.92
C LYS A 2 19.90 4.81 15.66
N ILE A 3 19.13 3.95 15.00
CA ILE A 3 17.78 4.25 14.50
C ILE A 3 16.76 3.40 15.26
N LEU A 4 15.78 4.05 15.88
CA LEU A 4 14.60 3.40 16.45
C LEU A 4 13.44 3.47 15.46
N ILE A 5 13.04 2.33 14.92
CA ILE A 5 11.81 2.20 14.14
C ILE A 5 10.65 1.90 15.11
N VAL A 6 9.60 2.69 15.05
CA VAL A 6 8.34 2.47 15.78
C VAL A 6 7.26 2.11 14.78
N THR A 7 6.68 0.92 14.94
CA THR A 7 5.60 0.44 14.09
C THR A 7 4.76 -0.58 14.83
N GLN A 8 3.46 -0.68 14.54
CA GLN A 8 2.62 -1.69 15.20
C GLN A 8 2.85 -3.10 14.62
N TYR A 9 3.24 -3.19 13.35
CA TYR A 9 3.37 -4.44 12.62
C TYR A 9 4.79 -4.60 12.09
N PHE A 10 5.39 -5.75 12.37
CA PHE A 10 6.73 -6.10 11.94
C PHE A 10 6.85 -7.62 11.82
N TRP A 11 8.02 -8.13 11.44
CA TRP A 11 8.29 -9.57 11.34
C TRP A 11 7.72 -10.33 12.57
N PRO A 12 7.05 -11.48 12.40
CA PRO A 12 6.86 -12.27 11.18
C PRO A 12 5.79 -11.74 10.21
N GLU A 13 5.13 -10.63 10.53
CA GLU A 13 4.20 -9.97 9.61
C GLU A 13 5.00 -9.28 8.48
N THR A 14 4.53 -9.40 7.25
CA THR A 14 5.26 -8.89 6.07
C THR A 14 4.74 -7.53 5.64
N PHE A 15 5.58 -6.50 5.83
CA PHE A 15 5.33 -5.11 5.45
C PHE A 15 6.60 -4.45 4.88
N LYS A 16 6.45 -3.30 4.21
CA LYS A 16 7.60 -2.57 3.62
C LYS A 16 8.62 -2.09 4.66
N ILE A 17 8.20 -1.97 5.91
CA ILE A 17 9.12 -1.63 7.00
C ILE A 17 10.15 -2.73 7.29
N ASN A 18 9.85 -4.00 6.98
CA ASN A 18 10.82 -5.09 7.07
C ASN A 18 12.00 -4.87 6.12
N ASP A 19 11.69 -4.57 4.85
CA ASP A 19 12.67 -4.25 3.82
C ASP A 19 13.51 -3.01 4.19
N LEU A 20 12.84 -1.94 4.66
CA LEU A 20 13.53 -0.72 5.07
C LEU A 20 14.48 -0.97 6.25
N ALA A 21 14.03 -1.72 7.26
CA ALA A 21 14.85 -2.03 8.42
C ALA A 21 16.09 -2.85 8.04
N ARG A 22 15.92 -3.85 7.16
CA ARG A 22 17.03 -4.66 6.64
C ARG A 22 18.01 -3.84 5.82
N GLU A 23 17.55 -3.05 4.86
CA GLU A 23 18.45 -2.23 4.04
C GLU A 23 19.22 -1.20 4.88
N LEU A 24 18.59 -0.59 5.90
CA LEU A 24 19.30 0.31 6.82
C LEU A 24 20.35 -0.45 7.65
N HIS A 25 20.05 -1.68 8.09
CA HIS A 25 21.02 -2.51 8.78
C HIS A 25 22.21 -2.87 7.87
N ASP A 26 21.95 -3.29 6.63
CA ASP A 26 22.96 -3.66 5.63
C ASP A 26 23.87 -2.46 5.26
N ARG A 27 23.35 -1.23 5.36
CA ARG A 27 24.12 0.02 5.20
C ARG A 27 24.95 0.41 6.43
N GLY A 28 24.95 -0.41 7.49
CA GLY A 28 25.76 -0.21 8.69
C GLY A 28 25.08 0.62 9.79
N HIS A 29 23.76 0.86 9.72
CA HIS A 29 23.03 1.46 10.84
C HIS A 29 22.72 0.44 11.93
N GLU A 30 22.75 0.89 13.19
CA GLU A 30 22.26 0.10 14.32
C GLU A 30 20.74 0.30 14.41
N VAL A 31 19.97 -0.69 13.94
CA VAL A 31 18.51 -0.62 13.87
C VAL A 31 17.89 -1.36 15.05
N THR A 32 17.00 -0.67 15.76
CA THR A 32 16.10 -1.28 16.77
C THR A 32 14.65 -1.04 16.36
N VAL A 33 13.82 -2.06 16.46
CA VAL A 33 12.39 -1.98 16.14
C VAL A 33 11.57 -2.12 17.41
N LEU A 34 10.71 -1.14 17.73
CA LEU A 34 9.68 -1.22 18.76
C LEU A 34 8.34 -1.55 18.10
N THR A 35 7.80 -2.74 18.40
CA THR A 35 6.61 -3.28 17.74
C THR A 35 5.63 -4.01 18.67
N GLY A 36 4.48 -4.40 18.14
CA GLY A 36 3.47 -5.17 18.84
C GLY A 36 3.72 -6.69 18.79
N LEU A 37 2.92 -7.43 19.56
CA LEU A 37 2.76 -8.87 19.32
C LEU A 37 2.10 -9.10 17.94
N PRO A 38 2.67 -9.99 17.10
CA PRO A 38 2.19 -10.20 15.74
C PRO A 38 0.78 -10.77 15.75
N ASN A 39 -0.13 -10.17 14.99
CA ASN A 39 -1.54 -10.55 15.00
C ASN A 39 -2.28 -10.30 13.67
N TYR A 40 -1.68 -9.60 12.71
CA TYR A 40 -2.23 -9.29 11.41
C TYR A 40 -1.61 -10.20 10.33
N PRO A 41 -2.38 -10.69 9.34
CA PRO A 41 -3.81 -10.47 9.12
C PRO A 41 -4.71 -11.45 9.88
N GLN A 42 -4.14 -12.43 10.60
CA GLN A 42 -4.89 -13.55 11.22
C GLN A 42 -5.94 -13.11 12.24
N GLY A 43 -5.75 -11.95 12.88
CA GLY A 43 -6.59 -11.44 13.96
C GLY A 43 -6.25 -12.00 15.34
N SER A 44 -5.54 -13.13 15.40
CA SER A 44 -5.02 -13.77 16.60
C SER A 44 -3.50 -13.63 16.70
N ILE A 45 -2.97 -13.71 17.92
CA ILE A 45 -1.53 -13.76 18.14
C ILE A 45 -0.95 -14.97 17.39
N TYR A 46 0.16 -14.78 16.68
CA TYR A 46 0.80 -15.85 15.91
C TYR A 46 1.30 -16.98 16.82
N LYS A 47 1.38 -18.19 16.28
CA LYS A 47 1.99 -19.34 16.98
C LYS A 47 3.43 -18.99 17.39
N GLY A 48 3.81 -19.31 18.63
CA GLY A 48 5.11 -18.98 19.21
C GLY A 48 5.16 -17.66 19.98
N TYR A 49 4.08 -16.86 19.94
CA TYR A 49 3.96 -15.60 20.66
C TYR A 49 2.86 -15.66 21.73
N SER A 50 3.06 -14.97 22.84
CA SER A 50 2.09 -14.86 23.93
C SER A 50 2.28 -13.57 24.73
N PHE A 51 1.38 -13.30 25.68
CA PHE A 51 1.57 -12.23 26.66
C PHE A 51 2.72 -12.48 27.65
N LEU A 52 3.37 -13.64 27.60
CA LEU A 52 4.59 -13.94 28.34
C LEU A 52 5.87 -13.74 27.51
N GLY A 53 5.73 -13.36 26.24
CA GLY A 53 6.83 -13.15 25.30
C GLY A 53 6.82 -14.13 24.11
N PRO A 54 7.89 -14.15 23.30
CA PRO A 54 9.11 -13.35 23.47
C PRO A 54 8.87 -11.84 23.29
N TYR A 55 9.54 -11.02 24.11
CA TYR A 55 9.48 -9.55 24.03
C TYR A 55 10.76 -8.91 23.48
N LYS A 56 11.83 -9.71 23.33
CA LYS A 56 13.10 -9.28 22.74
C LYS A 56 13.55 -10.39 21.81
N GLU A 57 13.87 -10.03 20.59
CA GLU A 57 14.29 -10.94 19.53
C GLU A 57 15.39 -10.29 18.69
N ASP A 58 16.13 -11.12 17.98
CA ASP A 58 17.05 -10.71 16.92
C ASP A 58 16.49 -11.24 15.60
N TRP A 59 16.31 -10.35 14.63
CA TRP A 59 15.86 -10.69 13.29
C TRP A 59 16.90 -10.21 12.29
N ASP A 60 17.75 -11.12 11.82
CA ASP A 60 18.85 -10.82 10.89
C ASP A 60 19.77 -9.70 11.40
N GLY A 61 20.18 -9.73 12.68
CA GLY A 61 21.03 -8.70 13.30
C GLY A 61 20.27 -7.44 13.72
N ILE A 62 18.95 -7.38 13.48
CA ILE A 62 18.09 -6.26 13.89
C ILE A 62 17.42 -6.60 15.21
N LYS A 63 17.62 -5.72 16.19
CA LYS A 63 17.01 -5.87 17.50
C LYS A 63 15.51 -5.56 17.44
N VAL A 64 14.67 -6.54 17.75
CA VAL A 64 13.21 -6.39 17.83
C VAL A 64 12.76 -6.40 19.28
N ILE A 65 12.04 -5.37 19.70
CA ILE A 65 11.47 -5.19 21.03
C ILE A 65 9.96 -5.12 20.90
N ARG A 66 9.25 -6.03 21.57
CA ARG A 66 7.79 -6.09 21.53
C ARG A 66 7.13 -5.59 22.80
N VAL A 67 5.90 -5.11 22.63
CA VAL A 67 4.99 -4.82 23.74
C VAL A 67 3.67 -5.57 23.57
N PRO A 68 2.99 -5.92 24.67
CA PRO A 68 1.68 -6.56 24.61
C PRO A 68 0.65 -5.64 23.98
N LEU A 69 -0.31 -6.21 23.24
CA LEU A 69 -1.46 -5.49 22.71
C LEU A 69 -2.68 -6.40 22.65
N VAL A 70 -3.86 -5.81 22.51
CA VAL A 70 -5.09 -6.57 22.26
C VAL A 70 -5.11 -6.99 20.79
N PRO A 71 -5.22 -8.29 20.44
CA PRO A 71 -5.21 -8.74 19.05
C PRO A 71 -6.39 -8.18 18.24
N ARG A 72 -6.18 -7.97 16.94
CA ARG A 72 -7.15 -7.34 16.04
C ARG A 72 -8.50 -8.06 15.93
N GLY A 73 -8.54 -9.37 16.19
CA GLY A 73 -9.73 -10.21 15.96
C GLY A 73 -10.15 -10.20 14.50
N LYS A 74 -11.46 -10.29 14.24
CA LYS A 74 -12.02 -10.30 12.87
C LYS A 74 -11.91 -8.96 12.12
N GLY A 75 -11.21 -7.96 12.68
CA GLY A 75 -11.03 -6.67 12.04
C GLY A 75 -12.26 -5.76 12.02
N ILE A 76 -13.27 -6.04 12.86
CA ILE A 76 -14.51 -5.25 13.00
C ILE A 76 -14.85 -5.12 14.50
N GLY A 77 -15.43 -3.98 14.89
CA GLY A 77 -16.02 -3.77 16.22
C GLY A 77 -15.01 -3.39 17.31
N TYR A 78 -15.37 -3.64 18.58
CA TYR A 78 -14.61 -3.15 19.74
C TYR A 78 -13.18 -3.69 19.83
N LYS A 79 -12.91 -4.93 19.39
CA LYS A 79 -11.56 -5.52 19.38
C LYS A 79 -10.60 -4.76 18.46
N LEU A 80 -11.10 -4.26 17.33
CA LEU A 80 -10.31 -3.42 16.43
C LEU A 80 -9.90 -2.11 17.12
N VAL A 81 -10.85 -1.46 17.81
CA VAL A 81 -10.59 -0.23 18.56
C VAL A 81 -9.59 -0.48 19.68
N LEU A 82 -9.75 -1.57 20.44
CA LEU A 82 -8.82 -1.95 21.49
C LEU A 82 -7.43 -2.27 20.93
N ASN A 83 -7.32 -2.95 19.79
CA ASN A 83 -6.06 -3.16 19.09
C ASN A 83 -5.39 -1.83 18.72
N TYR A 84 -6.19 -0.88 18.23
CA TYR A 84 -5.69 0.43 17.79
C TYR A 84 -5.18 1.31 18.93
N ILE A 85 -5.68 1.11 20.15
CA ILE A 85 -5.35 1.93 21.32
C ILE A 85 -4.35 1.23 22.24
N SER A 86 -4.40 -0.10 22.36
CA SER A 86 -3.54 -0.85 23.28
C SER A 86 -2.06 -0.79 22.91
N PHE A 87 -1.70 -0.89 21.63
CA PHE A 87 -0.31 -0.74 21.19
C PHE A 87 0.29 0.64 21.55
N PRO A 88 -0.29 1.77 21.14
CA PRO A 88 0.32 3.07 21.45
C PRO A 88 0.38 3.35 22.95
N ILE A 89 -0.58 2.90 23.75
CA ILE A 89 -0.54 3.04 25.21
C ILE A 89 0.62 2.23 25.80
N THR A 90 0.66 0.93 25.53
CA THR A 90 1.66 0.02 26.11
C THR A 90 3.07 0.37 25.66
N ALA A 91 3.26 0.66 24.36
CA ALA A 91 4.54 1.10 23.82
C ALA A 91 5.00 2.40 24.50
N SER A 92 4.14 3.40 24.64
CA SER A 92 4.52 4.68 25.26
C SER A 92 4.88 4.54 26.74
N ILE A 93 4.13 3.74 27.51
CA ILE A 93 4.37 3.51 28.94
C ILE A 93 5.67 2.74 29.16
N LEU A 94 5.91 1.69 28.39
CA LEU A 94 7.06 0.81 28.59
C LEU A 94 8.36 1.35 27.98
N LEU A 95 8.26 2.30 27.02
CA LEU A 95 9.39 2.83 26.27
C LEU A 95 10.60 3.23 27.12
N PRO A 96 10.45 4.00 28.23
CA PRO A 96 11.59 4.43 29.04
C PRO A 96 12.38 3.27 29.66
N PHE A 97 11.73 2.12 29.87
CA PHE A 97 12.32 0.96 30.54
C PHE A 97 12.96 -0.04 29.56
N ILE A 98 12.38 -0.16 28.36
CA ILE A 98 12.76 -1.19 27.37
C ILE A 98 13.73 -0.67 26.30
N ILE A 99 13.66 0.62 25.95
CA ILE A 99 14.60 1.23 24.99
C ILE A 99 15.75 1.86 25.77
N ARG A 100 16.90 1.19 25.81
CA ARG A 100 18.11 1.65 26.50
C ARG A 100 19.16 2.17 25.52
N GLY A 101 20.07 3.01 26.01
CA GLY A 101 21.13 3.61 25.20
C GLY A 101 20.69 4.84 24.41
N LYS A 102 21.64 5.37 23.65
CA LYS A 102 21.48 6.52 22.74
C LYS A 102 20.68 6.10 21.50
N ILE A 103 19.78 6.95 21.05
CA ILE A 103 19.10 6.85 19.76
C ILE A 103 19.34 8.18 19.06
N ASP A 104 19.78 8.14 17.80
CA ASP A 104 20.03 9.36 17.01
C ASP A 104 18.75 9.77 16.25
N LYS A 105 17.96 8.77 15.81
CA LYS A 105 16.77 8.95 14.97
C LYS A 105 15.62 8.06 15.41
N VAL A 106 14.41 8.61 15.40
CA VAL A 106 13.17 7.84 15.56
C VAL A 106 12.41 7.88 14.25
N PHE A 107 12.10 6.73 13.69
CA PHE A 107 11.35 6.59 12.45
C PHE A 107 10.02 5.90 12.69
N THR A 108 8.94 6.45 12.16
CA THR A 108 7.61 5.85 12.23
C THR A 108 7.16 5.38 10.86
N TYR A 109 6.87 4.08 10.72
CA TYR A 109 6.10 3.58 9.59
C TYR A 109 4.61 3.69 9.91
N GLN A 110 3.98 4.79 9.47
CA GLN A 110 2.60 5.09 9.84
C GLN A 110 1.63 4.38 8.90
N LEU A 111 1.01 3.32 9.43
CA LEU A 111 -0.12 2.61 8.84
C LEU A 111 -1.44 3.04 9.52
N SER A 112 -2.56 2.44 9.09
CA SER A 112 -3.77 2.37 9.90
C SER A 112 -3.60 1.34 11.03
N PRO A 113 -3.79 1.72 12.31
CA PRO A 113 -4.23 3.02 12.80
C PRO A 113 -3.09 4.02 12.96
N PHE A 114 -3.39 5.30 12.69
CA PHE A 114 -2.44 6.41 12.83
C PHE A 114 -1.84 6.53 14.25
N PHE A 115 -2.57 6.09 15.28
CA PHE A 115 -2.15 6.16 16.68
C PHE A 115 -0.87 5.40 16.98
N ALA A 116 -0.49 4.41 16.16
CA ALA A 116 0.80 3.71 16.26
C ALA A 116 2.03 4.66 16.19
N SER A 117 1.83 5.90 15.75
CA SER A 117 2.85 6.96 15.70
C SER A 117 3.10 7.66 17.05
N ILE A 118 2.19 7.54 18.02
CA ILE A 118 2.29 8.22 19.33
C ILE A 118 3.56 7.84 20.10
N PRO A 119 3.95 6.55 20.22
CA PRO A 119 5.15 6.16 20.95
C PRO A 119 6.43 6.75 20.35
N ALA A 120 6.46 7.03 19.04
CA ALA A 120 7.61 7.64 18.39
C ALA A 120 7.83 9.10 18.82
N VAL A 121 6.74 9.83 19.06
CA VAL A 121 6.81 11.19 19.62
C VAL A 121 7.36 11.16 21.05
N PHE A 122 6.90 10.22 21.87
CA PHE A 122 7.48 10.06 23.21
C PHE A 122 8.95 9.63 23.14
N ALA A 123 9.29 8.70 22.23
CA ALA A 123 10.64 8.24 22.01
C ALA A 123 11.60 9.39 21.69
N SER A 124 11.20 10.30 20.80
CA SER A 124 12.03 11.43 20.39
C SER A 124 12.31 12.38 21.55
N TRP A 125 11.31 12.65 22.39
CA TRP A 125 11.48 13.47 23.59
C TRP A 125 12.41 12.83 24.63
N PHE A 126 12.17 11.56 24.97
CA PHE A 126 12.98 10.85 25.98
C PHE A 126 14.42 10.61 25.51
N LYS A 127 14.62 10.41 24.21
CA LYS A 127 15.93 10.11 23.63
C LYS A 127 16.66 11.32 23.07
N LYS A 128 16.00 12.49 23.04
CA LYS A 128 16.51 13.68 22.36
C LYS A 128 16.96 13.35 20.93
N ALA A 129 16.08 12.70 20.18
CA ALA A 129 16.34 12.14 18.86
C ALA A 129 15.41 12.74 17.81
N ALA A 130 15.91 13.02 16.60
CA ALA A 130 15.08 13.60 15.56
C ALA A 130 14.01 12.58 15.10
N ALA A 131 12.75 13.03 15.06
CA ALA A 131 11.60 12.19 14.70
C ALA A 131 11.22 12.36 13.22
N VAL A 132 11.02 11.25 12.52
CA VAL A 132 10.56 11.22 11.14
C VAL A 132 9.37 10.28 11.04
N ILE A 133 8.29 10.74 10.43
CA ILE A 133 7.09 9.94 10.16
C ILE A 133 6.93 9.72 8.68
N TRP A 134 6.71 8.47 8.27
CA TRP A 134 6.37 8.11 6.90
C TRP A 134 4.89 7.78 6.80
N VAL A 135 4.13 8.75 6.25
CA VAL A 135 2.68 8.76 6.16
C VAL A 135 2.23 7.94 4.95
N THR A 136 1.63 6.79 5.21
CA THR A 136 1.08 5.91 4.17
C THR A 136 -0.44 5.92 4.13
N ASP A 137 -1.10 6.57 5.09
CA ASP A 137 -2.56 6.64 5.18
C ASP A 137 -2.99 7.97 5.81
N ILE A 138 -3.85 8.74 5.14
CA ILE A 138 -4.21 10.09 5.55
C ILE A 138 -5.38 10.07 6.55
N TRP A 139 -5.07 10.40 7.80
CA TRP A 139 -6.06 10.53 8.87
C TRP A 139 -6.37 11.99 9.15
N PRO A 140 -7.62 12.32 9.52
CA PRO A 140 -8.74 11.41 9.81
C PRO A 140 -9.60 11.03 8.60
N GLU A 141 -9.28 11.50 7.39
CA GLU A 141 -10.11 11.34 6.19
C GLU A 141 -10.47 9.88 5.92
N SER A 142 -9.49 8.96 6.08
CA SER A 142 -9.73 7.52 5.96
C SER A 142 -10.84 7.01 6.88
N LEU A 143 -10.94 7.49 8.13
CA LEU A 143 -11.99 7.09 9.07
C LEU A 143 -13.38 7.64 8.70
N VAL A 144 -13.41 8.82 8.08
CA VAL A 144 -14.66 9.45 7.64
C VAL A 144 -15.22 8.70 6.44
N VAL A 145 -14.36 8.39 5.47
CA VAL A 145 -14.75 7.65 4.25
C VAL A 145 -15.19 6.23 4.57
N THR A 146 -14.49 5.54 5.47
CA THR A 146 -14.89 4.19 5.92
C THR A 146 -16.10 4.20 6.87
N ASN A 147 -16.66 5.38 7.18
CA ASN A 147 -17.76 5.58 8.13
C ASN A 147 -17.51 4.91 9.49
N THR A 148 -16.24 4.79 9.89
CA THR A 148 -15.82 4.06 11.09
C THR A 148 -16.14 4.84 12.35
N ILE A 149 -16.07 6.18 12.29
CA ILE A 149 -16.44 7.06 13.40
C ILE A 149 -17.52 8.04 12.94
N LYS A 150 -18.74 7.87 13.47
CA LYS A 150 -19.87 8.80 13.23
C LYS A 150 -19.92 9.95 14.24
N ASN A 151 -19.31 9.77 15.41
CA ASN A 151 -19.34 10.75 16.49
C ASN A 151 -18.36 11.92 16.21
N LYS A 152 -18.91 13.14 16.07
CA LYS A 152 -18.14 14.36 15.76
C LYS A 152 -17.09 14.71 16.83
N TRP A 153 -17.36 14.42 18.10
CA TRP A 153 -16.41 14.66 19.19
C TRP A 153 -15.22 13.70 19.13
N ALA A 154 -15.49 12.41 18.91
CA ALA A 154 -14.43 11.42 18.70
C ALA A 154 -13.57 11.79 17.49
N LEU A 155 -14.18 12.17 16.37
CA LEU A 155 -13.47 12.64 15.18
C LEU A 155 -12.62 13.89 15.45
N SER A 156 -13.13 14.84 16.25
CA SER A 156 -12.38 16.02 16.69
C SER A 156 -11.17 15.66 17.55
N LEU A 157 -11.32 14.69 18.46
CA LEU A 157 -10.20 14.17 19.25
C LEU A 157 -9.14 13.51 18.34
N VAL A 158 -9.56 12.68 17.37
CA VAL A 158 -8.63 12.09 16.41
C VAL A 158 -7.89 13.19 15.63
N LYS A 159 -8.59 14.23 15.14
CA LYS A 159 -7.96 15.38 14.47
C LYS A 159 -6.89 16.04 15.32
N LYS A 160 -7.17 16.26 16.61
CA LYS A 160 -6.21 16.84 17.56
C LYS A 160 -4.98 15.94 17.75
N ILE A 161 -5.18 14.63 17.89
CA ILE A 161 -4.09 13.65 18.01
C ILE A 161 -3.22 13.64 16.75
N VAL A 162 -3.85 13.59 15.56
CA VAL A 162 -3.12 13.61 14.28
C VAL A 162 -2.28 14.87 14.16
N LEU A 163 -2.88 16.03 14.42
CA LEU A 163 -2.18 17.31 14.37
C LEU A 163 -1.02 17.37 15.38
N TRP A 164 -1.23 16.85 16.58
CA TRP A 164 -0.19 16.76 17.61
C TRP A 164 0.98 15.88 17.16
N VAL A 165 0.74 14.70 16.57
CA VAL A 165 1.81 13.85 16.04
C VAL A 165 2.57 14.58 14.92
N TYR A 166 1.88 15.18 13.96
CA TYR A 166 2.54 15.91 12.88
C TYR A 166 3.36 17.11 13.38
N LYS A 167 2.87 17.86 14.37
CA LYS A 167 3.62 18.96 14.97
C LYS A 167 4.90 18.48 15.67
N ASN A 168 4.89 17.31 16.28
CA ASN A 168 6.01 16.79 17.06
C ASN A 168 7.00 15.88 16.29
N ASN A 169 6.76 15.61 15.01
CA ASN A 169 7.80 15.06 14.14
C ASN A 169 8.71 16.19 13.63
N HIS A 170 9.97 15.93 13.31
CA HIS A 170 10.86 16.92 12.68
C HIS A 170 10.67 16.94 11.16
N LYS A 171 10.42 15.76 10.56
CA LYS A 171 10.11 15.62 9.14
C LYS A 171 8.89 14.72 8.94
N ILE A 172 8.07 15.07 7.96
CA ILE A 172 6.91 14.29 7.52
C ILE A 172 7.16 13.85 6.08
N ILE A 173 7.36 12.56 5.91
CA ILE A 173 7.53 11.95 4.60
C ILE A 173 6.16 11.43 4.15
N VAL A 174 5.74 11.75 2.93
CA VAL A 174 4.46 11.30 2.39
C VAL A 174 4.64 10.39 1.17
N THR A 175 3.80 9.37 1.07
CA THR A 175 3.83 8.39 -0.02
C THR A 175 3.12 8.83 -1.30
N SER A 176 2.38 9.93 -1.23
CA SER A 176 1.61 10.52 -2.33
C SER A 176 1.78 12.03 -2.32
N LYS A 177 2.00 12.66 -3.50
CA LYS A 177 2.01 14.12 -3.59
C LYS A 177 0.65 14.72 -3.22
N GLY A 178 -0.44 13.97 -3.44
CA GLY A 178 -1.79 14.32 -3.04
C GLY A 178 -1.97 14.50 -1.52
N PHE A 179 -1.09 13.94 -0.69
CA PHE A 179 -1.15 14.14 0.77
C PHE A 179 -0.63 15.52 1.20
N ILE A 180 0.27 16.16 0.44
CA ILE A 180 0.88 17.44 0.82
C ILE A 180 -0.20 18.53 1.01
N PRO A 181 -1.12 18.78 0.05
CA PRO A 181 -2.17 19.78 0.23
C PRO A 181 -3.12 19.44 1.37
N ARG A 182 -3.37 18.15 1.66
CA ARG A 182 -4.24 17.70 2.75
C ARG A 182 -3.63 18.00 4.11
N ILE A 183 -2.37 17.62 4.31
CA ILE A 183 -1.64 17.89 5.56
C ILE A 183 -1.40 19.39 5.74
N LYS A 184 -1.14 20.14 4.66
CA LYS A 184 -1.02 21.61 4.69
C LYS A 184 -2.29 22.28 5.22
N LYS A 185 -3.47 21.83 4.77
CA LYS A 185 -4.78 22.31 5.26
C LYS A 185 -5.00 22.07 6.76
N MET A 186 -4.24 21.16 7.39
CA MET A 186 -4.28 20.93 8.83
C MET A 186 -3.42 21.93 9.63
N GLY A 187 -2.70 22.84 8.96
CA GLY A 187 -1.83 23.84 9.58
C GLY A 187 -0.39 23.36 9.79
N ILE A 188 0.06 22.38 8.99
CA ILE A 188 1.45 21.91 8.97
C ILE A 188 2.17 22.57 7.79
N SER A 189 3.37 23.09 8.05
CA SER A 189 4.15 23.78 7.03
C SER A 189 4.73 22.82 5.98
N GLU A 190 4.85 23.31 4.74
CA GLU A 190 5.23 22.49 3.58
C GLU A 190 6.71 22.13 3.54
N ASP A 191 7.60 22.98 4.07
CA ASP A 191 9.03 22.71 4.25
C ASP A 191 9.29 21.48 5.13
N LYS A 192 8.37 21.19 6.06
CA LYS A 192 8.40 20.01 6.92
C LYS A 192 8.06 18.72 6.17
N MET A 193 7.49 18.83 4.97
CA MET A 193 7.00 17.71 4.19
C MET A 193 7.97 17.34 3.06
N SER A 194 8.03 16.07 2.70
CA SER A 194 8.74 15.61 1.50
C SER A 194 8.06 14.39 0.91
N TYR A 195 8.00 14.34 -0.41
CA TYR A 195 7.43 13.21 -1.13
C TYR A 195 8.47 12.11 -1.27
N VAL A 196 8.19 10.95 -0.68
CA VAL A 196 8.94 9.71 -0.88
C VAL A 196 7.94 8.57 -1.04
N PRO A 197 7.76 8.06 -2.28
CA PRO A 197 6.75 7.05 -2.57
C PRO A 197 7.11 5.70 -1.96
N GLN A 198 6.23 4.72 -2.13
CA GLN A 198 6.58 3.33 -1.87
C GLN A 198 7.10 2.63 -3.14
N TRP A 199 7.78 1.50 -2.96
CA TRP A 199 8.25 0.60 -4.02
C TRP A 199 7.28 -0.56 -4.26
N ALA A 200 7.46 -1.31 -5.35
CA ALA A 200 6.81 -2.60 -5.57
C ALA A 200 7.50 -3.70 -4.75
N GLU A 201 6.80 -4.80 -4.48
CA GLU A 201 7.44 -5.98 -3.89
C GLU A 201 8.60 -6.47 -4.77
N SER A 202 9.69 -6.93 -4.14
CA SER A 202 10.93 -7.34 -4.83
C SER A 202 10.71 -8.38 -5.93
N PHE A 203 9.66 -9.19 -5.78
CA PHE A 203 9.21 -10.15 -6.78
C PHE A 203 8.86 -9.47 -8.11
N PHE A 204 8.13 -8.35 -8.10
CA PHE A 204 7.75 -7.63 -9.31
C PHE A 204 8.91 -6.83 -9.92
N GLU A 205 9.88 -6.39 -9.11
CA GLU A 205 11.07 -5.68 -9.60
C GLU A 205 11.98 -6.57 -10.47
N ASN A 206 12.04 -7.86 -10.14
CA ASN A 206 12.91 -8.86 -10.78
C ASN A 206 12.13 -9.84 -11.65
N MET A 207 10.85 -9.55 -11.93
CA MET A 207 9.98 -10.41 -12.71
C MET A 207 10.48 -10.50 -14.17
N ASP A 208 10.76 -11.72 -14.62
CA ASP A 208 11.00 -12.03 -16.03
C ASP A 208 9.72 -12.60 -16.67
N LEU A 209 9.16 -11.88 -17.63
CA LEU A 209 7.96 -12.29 -18.35
C LEU A 209 8.24 -13.31 -19.47
N SER A 210 9.50 -13.52 -19.84
CA SER A 210 9.89 -14.43 -20.93
C SER A 210 10.04 -15.89 -20.48
N SER A 211 10.43 -16.10 -19.22
CA SER A 211 10.63 -17.43 -18.64
C SER A 211 9.36 -17.92 -17.93
N ASN A 212 8.47 -18.62 -18.66
CA ASN A 212 7.27 -19.22 -18.06
C ASN A 212 7.07 -20.68 -18.51
N THR A 213 7.18 -21.61 -17.56
CA THR A 213 6.84 -23.03 -17.75
C THR A 213 5.41 -23.36 -17.29
N TYR A 214 4.75 -22.41 -16.63
CA TYR A 214 3.39 -22.55 -16.12
C TYR A 214 2.36 -22.31 -17.24
N SER A 215 1.25 -23.05 -17.21
CA SER A 215 0.07 -22.84 -18.05
C SER A 215 -1.21 -22.95 -17.22
N ASP A 216 -2.25 -22.23 -17.62
CA ASP A 216 -3.60 -22.32 -17.07
C ASP A 216 -4.59 -22.46 -18.23
N GLU A 217 -5.27 -23.61 -18.27
CA GLU A 217 -6.25 -23.96 -19.30
C GLU A 217 -7.50 -23.06 -19.24
N ASN A 218 -7.81 -22.49 -18.07
CA ASN A 218 -8.96 -21.59 -17.90
C ASN A 218 -8.66 -20.15 -18.33
N PHE A 219 -7.42 -19.86 -18.73
CA PHE A 219 -7.04 -18.53 -19.19
C PHE A 219 -7.42 -18.36 -20.68
N PRO A 220 -8.04 -17.23 -21.08
CA PRO A 220 -8.45 -17.01 -22.46
C PRO A 220 -7.28 -16.60 -23.37
N HIS A 221 -6.58 -17.58 -23.94
CA HIS A 221 -5.32 -17.39 -24.69
C HIS A 221 -5.44 -16.56 -25.98
N ASP A 222 -6.58 -16.62 -26.65
CA ASP A 222 -6.79 -15.99 -27.97
C ASP A 222 -7.40 -14.59 -27.89
N LYS A 223 -7.48 -14.01 -26.69
CA LYS A 223 -8.13 -12.72 -26.42
C LYS A 223 -7.14 -11.66 -25.95
N PHE A 224 -7.46 -10.40 -26.20
CA PHE A 224 -6.85 -9.26 -25.56
C PHE A 224 -7.30 -9.18 -24.10
N VAL A 225 -6.44 -9.59 -23.18
CA VAL A 225 -6.78 -9.69 -21.75
C VAL A 225 -6.47 -8.39 -21.01
N ILE A 226 -7.51 -7.85 -20.35
CA ILE A 226 -7.40 -6.87 -19.27
C ILE A 226 -7.33 -7.64 -17.95
N LEU A 227 -6.18 -7.59 -17.28
CA LEU A 227 -5.95 -8.38 -16.08
C LEU A 227 -6.00 -7.52 -14.81
N PHE A 228 -6.82 -7.92 -13.85
CA PHE A 228 -6.77 -7.44 -12.48
C PHE A 228 -6.20 -8.53 -11.58
N ALA A 229 -5.13 -8.23 -10.84
CA ALA A 229 -4.56 -9.13 -9.83
C ALA A 229 -4.57 -8.47 -8.44
N GLY A 230 -5.17 -9.11 -7.45
CA GLY A 230 -5.17 -8.68 -6.05
C GLY A 230 -6.54 -8.79 -5.36
N ASN A 231 -6.71 -8.04 -4.28
CA ASN A 231 -7.94 -8.08 -3.48
C ASN A 231 -9.15 -7.50 -4.26
N ILE A 232 -10.23 -8.25 -4.38
CA ILE A 232 -11.52 -7.84 -4.98
C ILE A 232 -12.44 -7.31 -3.87
N GLY A 233 -12.10 -6.11 -3.39
CA GLY A 233 -12.85 -5.39 -2.36
C GLY A 233 -13.85 -4.39 -2.95
N THR A 234 -14.70 -3.84 -2.09
CA THR A 234 -15.69 -2.80 -2.47
C THR A 234 -15.04 -1.56 -3.06
N SER A 235 -13.84 -1.20 -2.60
CA SER A 235 -13.10 -0.05 -3.11
C SER A 235 -12.63 -0.21 -4.56
N GLN A 236 -12.61 -1.43 -5.12
CA GLN A 236 -12.03 -1.69 -6.46
C GLN A 236 -13.02 -1.49 -7.61
N ASP A 237 -14.21 -0.98 -7.33
CA ASP A 237 -15.22 -0.57 -8.30
C ASP A 237 -15.59 -1.63 -9.35
N MET A 238 -15.80 -2.86 -8.89
CA MET A 238 -16.34 -3.93 -9.76
C MET A 238 -17.63 -3.54 -10.49
N PRO A 239 -18.58 -2.75 -9.92
CA PRO A 239 -19.74 -2.27 -10.69
C PRO A 239 -19.36 -1.59 -12.00
N THR A 240 -18.40 -0.67 -11.98
CA THR A 240 -17.94 0.04 -13.18
C THR A 240 -17.20 -0.88 -14.14
N VAL A 241 -16.36 -1.78 -13.63
CA VAL A 241 -15.63 -2.73 -14.49
C VAL A 241 -16.58 -3.69 -15.19
N LEU A 242 -17.58 -4.25 -14.48
CA LEU A 242 -18.59 -5.12 -15.08
C LEU A 242 -19.48 -4.37 -16.08
N LYS A 243 -19.78 -3.09 -15.82
CA LYS A 243 -20.53 -2.26 -16.77
C LYS A 243 -19.71 -1.95 -18.04
N ALA A 244 -18.41 -1.74 -17.93
CA ALA A 244 -17.53 -1.60 -19.08
C ALA A 244 -17.44 -2.91 -19.90
N ALA A 245 -17.36 -4.06 -19.23
CA ALA A 245 -17.42 -5.37 -19.89
C ALA A 245 -18.76 -5.60 -20.60
N GLU A 246 -19.87 -5.15 -20.02
CA GLU A 246 -21.20 -5.18 -20.64
C GLU A 246 -21.28 -4.29 -21.89
N ILE A 247 -20.68 -3.09 -21.87
CA ILE A 247 -20.60 -2.22 -23.06
C ILE A 247 -19.82 -2.90 -24.20
N LEU A 248 -18.79 -3.67 -23.86
CA LEU A 248 -17.94 -4.41 -24.80
C LEU A 248 -18.41 -5.85 -25.03
N LYS A 249 -19.65 -6.19 -24.67
CA LYS A 249 -20.13 -7.59 -24.68
C LYS A 249 -20.02 -8.28 -26.05
N GLU A 250 -20.23 -7.54 -27.13
CA GLU A 250 -20.13 -8.05 -28.51
C GLU A 250 -18.68 -8.21 -29.01
N ARG A 251 -17.68 -7.90 -28.18
CA ARG A 251 -16.25 -8.04 -28.51
C ARG A 251 -15.69 -9.34 -27.98
N GLU A 252 -15.82 -10.38 -28.80
CA GLU A 252 -15.35 -11.73 -28.47
C GLU A 252 -13.82 -11.83 -28.33
N ASP A 253 -13.08 -10.90 -28.92
CA ASP A 253 -11.63 -10.82 -28.87
C ASP A 253 -11.09 -10.14 -27.59
N ILE A 254 -11.94 -9.70 -26.67
CA ILE A 254 -11.55 -9.03 -25.42
C ILE A 254 -11.99 -9.88 -24.22
N ALA A 255 -11.15 -9.94 -23.18
CA ALA A 255 -11.50 -10.57 -21.90
C ALA A 255 -11.05 -9.75 -20.70
N PHE A 256 -11.83 -9.81 -19.63
CA PHE A 256 -11.49 -9.28 -18.32
C PHE A 256 -11.19 -10.45 -17.39
N VAL A 257 -9.95 -10.54 -16.90
CA VAL A 257 -9.52 -11.64 -16.03
C VAL A 257 -9.21 -11.10 -14.64
N PHE A 258 -9.78 -11.74 -13.61
CA PHE A 258 -9.61 -11.37 -12.22
C PHE A 258 -8.93 -12.50 -11.44
N LEU A 259 -7.73 -12.20 -10.92
CA LEU A 259 -6.96 -13.07 -10.03
C LEU A 259 -7.01 -12.53 -8.61
N GLY A 260 -7.43 -13.37 -7.68
CA GLY A 260 -7.48 -13.04 -6.27
C GLY A 260 -8.79 -13.44 -5.59
N ASP A 261 -9.02 -12.81 -4.46
CA ASP A 261 -10.16 -13.02 -3.60
C ASP A 261 -10.54 -11.69 -2.94
N GLY A 262 -11.67 -11.64 -2.24
CA GLY A 262 -12.06 -10.46 -1.49
C GLY A 262 -13.54 -10.44 -1.16
N THR A 263 -13.91 -9.52 -0.28
CA THR A 263 -15.28 -9.42 0.26
C THR A 263 -16.33 -9.14 -0.81
N HIS A 264 -15.94 -8.63 -1.99
CA HIS A 264 -16.86 -8.27 -3.06
C HIS A 264 -16.83 -9.24 -4.25
N LYS A 265 -16.00 -10.30 -4.19
CA LYS A 265 -15.86 -11.28 -5.27
C LYS A 265 -17.17 -12.00 -5.59
N ALA A 266 -17.82 -12.57 -4.58
CA ALA A 266 -19.05 -13.36 -4.77
C ALA A 266 -20.18 -12.53 -5.41
N TRP A 267 -20.28 -11.25 -5.04
CA TRP A 267 -21.22 -10.32 -5.67
C TRP A 267 -20.86 -10.09 -7.15
N ALA A 268 -19.59 -9.85 -7.46
CA ALA A 268 -19.15 -9.58 -8.82
C ALA A 268 -19.32 -10.78 -9.75
N GLU A 269 -19.04 -12.00 -9.27
CA GLU A 269 -19.30 -13.25 -9.99
C GLU A 269 -20.80 -13.45 -10.27
N GLY A 270 -21.65 -13.17 -9.28
CA GLY A 270 -23.10 -13.24 -9.43
C GLY A 270 -23.63 -12.24 -10.46
N GLU A 271 -23.15 -11.00 -10.45
CA GLU A 271 -23.55 -9.97 -11.40
C GLU A 271 -23.05 -10.26 -12.83
N ALA A 272 -21.83 -10.78 -12.99
CA ALA A 272 -21.33 -11.21 -14.29
C ALA A 272 -22.20 -12.31 -14.92
N LYS A 273 -22.59 -13.32 -14.11
CA LYS A 273 -23.51 -14.39 -14.55
C LYS A 273 -24.89 -13.84 -14.89
N LYS A 274 -25.47 -13.01 -14.03
CA LYS A 274 -26.80 -12.42 -14.22
C LYS A 274 -26.90 -11.61 -15.52
N ARG A 275 -25.80 -10.96 -15.92
CA ARG A 275 -25.72 -10.12 -17.14
C ARG A 275 -25.21 -10.89 -18.37
N ASN A 276 -24.94 -12.19 -18.23
CA ASN A 276 -24.35 -13.06 -19.26
C ASN A 276 -23.06 -12.44 -19.85
N LEU A 277 -22.08 -12.13 -18.99
CA LEU A 277 -20.79 -11.55 -19.38
C LEU A 277 -19.75 -12.66 -19.58
N ASP A 278 -19.80 -13.35 -20.71
CA ASP A 278 -18.91 -14.49 -21.03
C ASP A 278 -17.44 -14.09 -21.22
N SER A 279 -17.16 -12.79 -21.38
CA SER A 279 -15.82 -12.21 -21.45
C SER A 279 -15.19 -11.96 -20.06
N VAL A 280 -15.90 -12.22 -18.97
CA VAL A 280 -15.44 -11.96 -17.59
C VAL A 280 -15.09 -13.26 -16.88
N TYR A 281 -13.81 -13.41 -16.51
CA TYR A 281 -13.25 -14.61 -15.92
C TYR A 281 -12.74 -14.34 -14.50
N PHE A 282 -13.26 -15.08 -13.52
CA PHE A 282 -12.75 -15.08 -12.15
C PHE A 282 -11.98 -16.38 -11.90
N LEU A 283 -10.64 -16.32 -11.93
CA LEU A 283 -9.80 -17.52 -11.80
C LEU A 283 -9.32 -17.80 -10.36
N GLY A 284 -9.81 -17.00 -9.40
CA GLY A 284 -9.47 -17.15 -7.98
C GLY A 284 -8.04 -16.74 -7.64
N LYS A 285 -7.62 -17.05 -6.42
CA LYS A 285 -6.28 -16.73 -5.92
C LYS A 285 -5.25 -17.66 -6.53
N LYS A 286 -4.14 -17.10 -7.03
CA LYS A 286 -3.02 -17.84 -7.61
C LYS A 286 -1.73 -17.57 -6.82
N PRO A 287 -0.77 -18.53 -6.78
CA PRO A 287 0.54 -18.31 -6.18
C PRO A 287 1.28 -17.16 -6.85
N MET A 288 2.09 -16.42 -6.07
CA MET A 288 2.79 -15.23 -6.57
C MET A 288 3.75 -15.59 -7.72
N GLU A 289 4.37 -16.76 -7.63
CA GLU A 289 5.33 -17.32 -8.57
C GLU A 289 4.73 -17.53 -9.98
N THR A 290 3.40 -17.62 -10.08
CA THR A 290 2.69 -17.77 -11.36
C THR A 290 2.33 -16.44 -12.02
N MET A 291 2.48 -15.31 -11.33
CA MET A 291 2.14 -13.98 -11.89
C MET A 291 2.89 -13.61 -13.17
N PRO A 292 4.19 -13.97 -13.37
CA PRO A 292 4.88 -13.65 -14.61
C PRO A 292 4.17 -14.24 -15.84
N TYR A 293 3.58 -15.44 -15.71
CA TYR A 293 2.76 -16.04 -16.76
C TYR A 293 1.53 -15.19 -17.09
N TYR A 294 0.68 -14.89 -16.10
CA TYR A 294 -0.54 -14.13 -16.35
C TYR A 294 -0.25 -12.73 -16.92
N TYR A 295 0.80 -12.08 -16.42
CA TYR A 295 1.19 -10.75 -16.88
C TYR A 295 1.74 -10.79 -18.31
N SER A 296 2.51 -11.82 -18.65
CA SER A 296 3.02 -12.03 -20.01
C SER A 296 1.88 -12.17 -21.03
N LYS A 297 0.79 -12.86 -20.65
CA LYS A 297 -0.39 -13.13 -21.49
C LYS A 297 -1.43 -12.00 -21.50
N SER A 298 -1.24 -10.95 -20.70
CA SER A 298 -2.20 -9.85 -20.61
C SER A 298 -1.85 -8.70 -21.56
N GLY A 299 -2.85 -8.04 -22.14
CA GLY A 299 -2.65 -6.82 -22.93
C GLY A 299 -2.36 -5.61 -22.05
N ALA A 300 -3.10 -5.47 -20.94
CA ALA A 300 -2.91 -4.43 -19.95
C ALA A 300 -3.31 -4.89 -18.55
N LEU A 301 -2.78 -4.21 -17.53
CA LEU A 301 -3.06 -4.48 -16.12
C LEU A 301 -3.99 -3.41 -15.54
N LEU A 302 -5.15 -3.82 -15.02
CA LEU A 302 -6.21 -2.96 -14.53
C LEU A 302 -6.03 -2.59 -13.05
N VAL A 303 -6.01 -1.29 -12.78
CA VAL A 303 -6.21 -0.71 -11.45
C VAL A 303 -7.49 0.12 -11.48
N SER A 304 -8.45 -0.24 -10.66
CA SER A 304 -9.72 0.47 -10.51
C SER A 304 -9.96 0.80 -9.06
N LEU A 305 -10.46 2.01 -8.80
CA LEU A 305 -10.99 2.42 -7.50
C LEU A 305 -12.32 3.17 -7.70
N VAL A 306 -13.19 3.10 -6.69
CA VAL A 306 -14.42 3.90 -6.68
C VAL A 306 -14.08 5.40 -6.63
N SER A 307 -14.88 6.25 -7.27
CA SER A 307 -14.66 7.69 -7.19
C SER A 307 -14.86 8.17 -5.75
N ASN A 308 -13.78 8.72 -5.18
CA ASN A 308 -13.74 9.21 -3.81
C ASN A 308 -12.57 10.17 -3.60
N ASP A 309 -12.82 11.26 -2.86
CA ASP A 309 -11.83 12.28 -2.50
C ASP A 309 -10.56 11.76 -1.81
N LEU A 310 -10.65 10.65 -1.07
CA LEU A 310 -9.51 10.00 -0.42
C LEU A 310 -8.69 9.20 -1.43
N PHE A 311 -9.35 8.45 -2.31
CA PHE A 311 -8.68 7.66 -3.33
C PHE A 311 -8.01 8.54 -4.38
N SER A 312 -8.59 9.72 -4.69
CA SER A 312 -7.98 10.68 -5.63
C SER A 312 -6.66 11.28 -5.13
N VAL A 313 -6.40 11.29 -3.82
CA VAL A 313 -5.13 11.76 -3.26
C VAL A 313 -4.18 10.64 -2.87
N THR A 314 -4.57 9.38 -3.06
CA THR A 314 -3.77 8.21 -2.71
C THR A 314 -3.05 7.69 -3.95
N LEU A 315 -1.82 7.20 -3.78
CA LEU A 315 -1.09 6.46 -4.81
C LEU A 315 -1.14 4.96 -4.48
N PRO A 316 -2.04 4.17 -5.09
CA PRO A 316 -2.19 2.75 -4.77
C PRO A 316 -0.94 1.96 -5.14
N THR A 317 -0.43 1.14 -4.22
CA THR A 317 0.82 0.35 -4.40
C THR A 317 0.81 -0.56 -5.62
N LYS A 318 -0.38 -0.97 -6.07
CA LYS A 318 -0.56 -1.80 -7.26
C LYS A 318 -0.06 -1.11 -8.53
N ILE A 319 -0.12 0.22 -8.59
CA ILE A 319 0.46 1.00 -9.70
C ILE A 319 1.96 0.71 -9.79
N GLN A 320 2.68 0.76 -8.67
CA GLN A 320 4.11 0.48 -8.62
C GLN A 320 4.39 -0.97 -9.05
N SER A 321 3.65 -1.96 -8.54
CA SER A 321 3.85 -3.37 -8.91
C SER A 321 3.61 -3.63 -10.40
N TYR A 322 2.59 -2.99 -10.99
CA TYR A 322 2.30 -3.12 -12.42
C TYR A 322 3.32 -2.39 -13.29
N MET A 323 3.71 -1.17 -12.92
CA MET A 323 4.76 -0.44 -13.63
C MET A 323 6.09 -1.19 -13.57
N ALA A 324 6.43 -1.79 -12.43
CA ALA A 324 7.62 -2.64 -12.27
C ALA A 324 7.62 -3.82 -13.24
N SER A 325 6.45 -4.43 -13.50
CA SER A 325 6.34 -5.56 -14.45
C SER A 325 6.52 -5.19 -15.93
N GLY A 326 6.55 -3.89 -16.27
CA GLY A 326 6.73 -3.45 -17.65
C GLY A 326 5.56 -3.74 -18.57
N LYS A 327 4.33 -3.78 -18.03
CA LYS A 327 3.08 -3.88 -18.81
C LYS A 327 2.35 -2.53 -18.83
N PRO A 328 1.58 -2.23 -19.90
CA PRO A 328 0.64 -1.11 -19.90
C PRO A 328 -0.31 -1.18 -18.70
N VAL A 329 -0.51 -0.05 -18.03
CA VAL A 329 -1.46 0.07 -16.92
C VAL A 329 -2.74 0.73 -17.40
N LEU A 330 -3.88 0.07 -17.22
CA LEU A 330 -5.18 0.70 -17.39
C LEU A 330 -5.68 1.15 -16.01
N ALA A 331 -5.77 2.46 -15.79
CA ALA A 331 -6.17 3.05 -14.52
C ALA A 331 -7.57 3.68 -14.63
N SER A 332 -8.57 3.11 -13.96
CA SER A 332 -9.85 3.79 -13.69
C SER A 332 -9.76 4.43 -12.31
N LEU A 333 -9.14 5.61 -12.27
CA LEU A 333 -8.71 6.30 -11.06
C LEU A 333 -8.78 7.81 -11.23
N ASP A 334 -9.18 8.50 -10.18
CA ASP A 334 -9.08 9.96 -10.09
C ASP A 334 -7.71 10.37 -9.50
N GLY A 335 -7.31 11.62 -9.79
CA GLY A 335 -6.20 12.29 -9.10
C GLY A 335 -4.83 11.61 -9.22
N GLU A 336 -4.13 11.41 -8.10
CA GLU A 336 -2.70 11.09 -8.06
C GLU A 336 -2.35 9.79 -8.81
N GLY A 337 -3.14 8.72 -8.61
CA GLY A 337 -2.90 7.45 -9.29
C GLY A 337 -2.99 7.59 -10.81
N GLY A 338 -4.05 8.23 -11.32
CA GLY A 338 -4.22 8.49 -12.75
C GLY A 338 -3.13 9.42 -13.31
N ARG A 339 -2.76 10.47 -12.55
CA ARG A 339 -1.70 11.42 -12.90
C ARG A 339 -0.35 10.73 -13.14
N VAL A 340 0.07 9.84 -12.22
CA VAL A 340 1.34 9.10 -12.34
C VAL A 340 1.37 8.24 -13.61
N ILE A 341 0.25 7.59 -13.97
CA ILE A 341 0.18 6.78 -15.20
C ILE A 341 0.25 7.66 -16.44
N ALA A 342 -0.55 8.73 -16.49
CA ALA A 342 -0.65 9.60 -17.66
C ALA A 342 0.66 10.36 -17.94
N GLU A 343 1.26 11.00 -16.93
CA GLU A 343 2.49 11.80 -17.10
C GLU A 343 3.69 10.96 -17.55
N ASN A 344 3.75 9.68 -17.15
CA ASN A 344 4.85 8.79 -17.52
C ASN A 344 4.59 8.03 -18.83
N GLY A 345 3.42 8.19 -19.45
CA GLY A 345 3.01 7.39 -20.61
C GLY A 345 3.04 5.88 -20.32
N ALA A 346 2.75 5.50 -19.06
CA ALA A 346 2.82 4.12 -18.57
C ALA A 346 1.58 3.29 -18.92
N GLY A 347 0.60 3.90 -19.59
CA GLY A 347 -0.73 3.35 -19.69
C GLY A 347 -1.78 4.38 -20.12
N LEU A 348 -3.05 4.02 -19.91
CA LEU A 348 -4.19 4.93 -20.04
C LEU A 348 -4.84 5.14 -18.68
N ALA A 349 -5.10 6.39 -18.32
CA ALA A 349 -5.88 6.75 -17.14
C ALA A 349 -7.23 7.33 -17.58
N VAL A 350 -8.30 6.85 -16.95
CA VAL A 350 -9.67 7.32 -17.15
C VAL A 350 -10.28 7.67 -15.80
N PRO A 351 -11.29 8.56 -15.76
CA PRO A 351 -11.99 8.88 -14.52
C PRO A 351 -12.49 7.62 -13.81
N ALA A 352 -12.44 7.65 -12.48
CA ALA A 352 -13.00 6.58 -11.67
C ALA A 352 -14.54 6.54 -11.82
N SER A 353 -15.13 5.37 -11.64
CA SER A 353 -16.58 5.17 -11.73
C SER A 353 -17.24 5.61 -13.05
N CYS A 354 -16.49 5.66 -14.16
CA CYS A 354 -17.00 5.99 -15.50
C CYS A 354 -16.82 4.80 -16.47
N PRO A 355 -17.84 3.93 -16.60
CA PRO A 355 -17.72 2.68 -17.36
C PRO A 355 -17.56 2.89 -18.86
N GLU A 356 -18.15 3.96 -19.42
CA GLU A 356 -18.02 4.30 -20.84
C GLU A 356 -16.58 4.64 -21.20
N LYS A 357 -15.93 5.49 -20.39
CA LYS A 357 -14.52 5.82 -20.60
C LYS A 357 -13.59 4.65 -20.38
N LEU A 358 -13.91 3.77 -19.43
CA LEU A 358 -13.18 2.53 -19.23
C LEU A 358 -13.30 1.62 -20.46
N ALA A 359 -14.49 1.43 -20.99
CA ALA A 359 -14.71 0.65 -22.22
C ALA A 359 -13.96 1.23 -23.42
N ASP A 360 -14.03 2.56 -23.64
CA ASP A 360 -13.28 3.26 -24.69
C ASP A 360 -11.76 3.02 -24.58
N ALA A 361 -11.22 3.06 -23.36
CA ALA A 361 -9.80 2.84 -23.12
C ALA A 361 -9.38 1.38 -23.35
N VAL A 362 -10.21 0.42 -22.96
CA VAL A 362 -9.99 -1.01 -23.26
C VAL A 362 -9.98 -1.23 -24.76
N LEU A 363 -10.96 -0.67 -25.48
CA LEU A 363 -11.05 -0.73 -26.93
C LEU A 363 -9.82 -0.13 -27.61
N LYS A 364 -9.38 1.04 -27.14
CA LYS A 364 -8.18 1.70 -27.67
C LYS A 364 -6.92 0.86 -27.47
N LEU A 365 -6.77 0.24 -26.29
CA LEU A 365 -5.62 -0.63 -26.01
C LEU A 365 -5.65 -1.91 -26.85
N SER A 366 -6.83 -2.51 -27.08
CA SER A 366 -6.94 -3.74 -27.87
C SER A 366 -6.64 -3.53 -29.36
N GLN A 367 -6.79 -2.30 -29.86
CA GLN A 367 -6.49 -1.91 -31.23
C GLN A 367 -5.02 -1.51 -31.45
N MET A 368 -4.22 -1.39 -30.40
CA MET A 368 -2.80 -1.05 -30.53
C MET A 368 -1.98 -2.24 -31.03
N SER A 369 -0.90 -1.95 -31.77
CA SER A 369 0.08 -2.96 -32.15
C SER A 369 0.78 -3.55 -30.91
N LYS A 370 1.33 -4.76 -31.05
CA LYS A 370 2.11 -5.39 -29.98
C LYS A 370 3.34 -4.55 -29.63
N GLU A 371 3.92 -3.89 -30.62
CA GLU A 371 5.07 -3.00 -30.52
C GLU A 371 4.73 -1.76 -29.68
N ASP A 372 3.57 -1.12 -29.93
CA ASP A 372 3.11 0.05 -29.18
C ASP A 372 2.83 -0.30 -27.71
N LEU A 373 2.17 -1.43 -27.46
CA LEU A 373 1.92 -1.92 -26.10
C LEU A 373 3.22 -2.24 -25.37
N LYS A 374 4.19 -2.85 -26.05
CA LYS A 374 5.53 -3.12 -25.49
C LYS A 374 6.27 -1.82 -25.18
N ALA A 375 6.21 -0.83 -26.06
CA ALA A 375 6.81 0.48 -25.84
C ALA A 375 6.17 1.22 -24.65
N MET A 376 4.85 1.15 -24.51
CA MET A 376 4.12 1.71 -23.37
C MET A 376 4.49 1.02 -22.06
N GLY A 377 4.58 -0.32 -22.06
CA GLY A 377 5.08 -1.10 -20.92
C GLY A 377 6.52 -0.77 -20.54
N ALA A 378 7.41 -0.56 -21.53
CA ALA A 378 8.79 -0.15 -21.28
C ALA A 378 8.88 1.25 -20.64
N LYS A 379 8.01 2.19 -21.03
CA LYS A 379 7.88 3.50 -20.36
C LYS A 379 7.44 3.35 -18.91
N ALA A 380 6.48 2.45 -18.64
CA ALA A 380 6.04 2.14 -17.28
C ALA A 380 7.20 1.64 -16.41
N ASN A 381 7.98 0.65 -16.89
CA ASN A 381 9.14 0.12 -16.15
C ASN A 381 10.24 1.18 -15.97
N LYS A 382 10.51 1.99 -17.00
CA LYS A 382 11.48 3.08 -16.92
C LYS A 382 11.09 4.11 -15.84
N ALA A 383 9.82 4.49 -15.79
CA ALA A 383 9.30 5.38 -14.77
C ALA A 383 9.39 4.75 -13.37
N TYR A 384 9.07 3.45 -13.25
CA TYR A 384 9.26 2.70 -12.01
C TYR A 384 10.70 2.76 -11.51
N ARG A 385 11.66 2.39 -12.36
CA ARG A 385 13.09 2.39 -12.02
C ARG A 385 13.61 3.78 -11.65
N LYS A 386 13.02 4.84 -12.19
CA LYS A 386 13.43 6.23 -11.90
C LYS A 386 12.87 6.76 -10.56
N GLU A 387 11.63 6.43 -10.23
CA GLU A 387 10.91 7.10 -9.12
C GLU A 387 10.63 6.18 -7.93
N PHE A 388 10.43 4.89 -8.17
CA PHE A 388 9.90 3.92 -7.21
C PHE A 388 10.86 2.79 -6.86
N LEU A 389 12.08 2.77 -7.40
CA LEU A 389 13.06 1.72 -7.11
C LEU A 389 13.37 1.68 -5.62
N ARG A 390 13.24 0.50 -5.00
CA ARG A 390 13.39 0.31 -3.55
C ARG A 390 14.65 0.96 -2.98
N LYS A 391 15.82 0.70 -3.57
CA LYS A 391 17.10 1.23 -3.07
C LYS A 391 17.13 2.77 -3.07
N ASP A 392 16.62 3.40 -4.12
CA ASP A 392 16.61 4.86 -4.26
C ASP A 392 15.60 5.51 -3.31
N VAL A 393 14.43 4.87 -3.13
CA VAL A 393 13.45 5.31 -2.14
C VAL A 393 14.02 5.26 -0.73
N ILE A 394 14.72 4.17 -0.38
CA ILE A 394 15.35 4.03 0.94
C ILE A 394 16.46 5.08 1.12
N THR A 395 17.28 5.33 0.10
CA THR A 395 18.27 6.42 0.12
C THR A 395 17.63 7.79 0.36
N LYS A 396 16.47 8.08 -0.25
CA LYS A 396 15.74 9.34 0.04
C LYS A 396 15.30 9.43 1.51
N ILE A 397 14.85 8.33 2.11
CA ILE A 397 14.49 8.28 3.53
C ILE A 397 15.72 8.49 4.41
N GLU A 398 16.83 7.82 4.10
CA GLU A 398 18.11 7.94 4.82
C GLU A 398 18.67 9.36 4.77
N ASN A 399 18.64 10.01 3.61
CA ASN A 399 19.07 11.41 3.46
C ASN A 399 18.29 12.36 4.39
N HIS A 400 16.99 12.09 4.64
CA HIS A 400 16.22 12.86 5.62
C HIS A 400 16.68 12.60 7.05
N PHE A 401 17.20 11.41 7.37
CA PHE A 401 17.79 11.16 8.68
C PHE A 401 19.07 11.97 8.86
N GLU A 402 19.95 11.96 7.87
CA GLU A 402 21.24 12.67 7.89
C GLU A 402 21.07 14.19 7.96
N SER A 403 20.09 14.74 7.24
CA SER A 403 19.86 16.20 7.20
C SER A 403 19.33 16.80 8.50
N LEU A 404 18.84 15.97 9.42
CA LEU A 404 18.21 16.44 10.65
C LEU A 404 19.21 16.47 11.80
N THR A 405 19.16 17.52 12.60
CA THR A 405 19.69 17.55 13.97
C THR A 405 18.52 17.59 14.94
N TYR A 406 18.71 17.11 16.18
CA TYR A 406 17.69 17.23 17.23
C TYR A 406 17.69 18.63 17.82
#